data_AF-A0A199UUK2-F1
#
_entry.id   AF-A0A199UUK2-F1
#
_cell.length_a   1.000
_cell.length_b   1.000
_cell.length_c   1.000
_cell.angle_alpha   90.00
_cell.angle_beta   90.00
_cell.angle_gamma   90.00
#
_symmetry.space_group_name_H-M   'P 1'
#
loop_
_entity.id
_entity.type
_entity.pdbx_description
1 polymer ?
#
loop_
_entity_poly.entity_id
_entity_poly.type
_entity_poly.pdbx_seq_one_letter_code
_entity_poly.pdbx_strand_id
1 'polypeptide(L)'
;MAPKAEKKPAEKKPAEKDKPAEEKEKKAAAEKAPAAEKKPKAGKRLPSKEGGGAGAGSGDKKKKKKAKKGSETYKIYIFKVLKQVHPDIGISSKAMSIMNSFINDIFEKLAQEASRLARYNKKPTITSREIQTSVRLVLPGELAKHAVSEGTKAVTKFTSS
;
A
#
# COMPACT_ATOMS: atom_id res chain seq x y z
N MET A 1 -49.23 24.67 34.23
CA MET A 1 -49.32 24.12 35.60
C MET A 1 -49.47 22.61 35.44
N ALA A 2 -48.51 21.71 35.61
CA ALA A 2 -47.11 21.70 36.04
C ALA A 2 -46.38 20.53 35.30
N PRO A 3 -45.07 20.60 35.01
CA PRO A 3 -44.30 19.45 34.57
C PRO A 3 -43.79 18.66 35.78
N LYS A 4 -43.81 17.33 35.73
CA LYS A 4 -43.10 16.47 36.69
C LYS A 4 -42.00 15.70 36.01
N ALA A 5 -40.90 15.66 36.73
CA ALA A 5 -39.56 15.29 36.33
C ALA A 5 -39.31 13.77 36.35
N GLU A 6 -38.28 13.41 35.57
CA GLU A 6 -37.26 12.38 35.82
C GLU A 6 -37.67 10.99 36.34
N LYS A 7 -37.27 9.97 35.56
CA LYS A 7 -36.53 8.82 36.12
C LYS A 7 -35.74 8.07 35.03
N LYS A 8 -34.42 8.31 35.00
CA LYS A 8 -33.41 7.30 34.61
C LYS A 8 -33.35 6.22 35.70
N PRO A 9 -33.04 4.98 35.33
CA PRO A 9 -32.01 4.22 36.04
C PRO A 9 -31.00 3.64 35.02
N ALA A 10 -29.71 3.95 35.14
CA ALA A 10 -28.74 3.29 36.02
C ALA A 10 -28.20 1.99 35.42
N GLU A 11 -27.01 2.13 34.85
CA GLU A 11 -25.96 1.15 34.61
C GLU A 11 -25.91 0.03 35.67
N LYS A 12 -25.83 -1.23 35.20
CA LYS A 12 -25.32 -2.35 35.99
C LYS A 12 -24.34 -3.17 35.15
N LYS A 13 -23.06 -3.01 35.48
CA LYS A 13 -21.97 -3.95 35.23
C LYS A 13 -21.87 -4.90 36.43
N PRO A 14 -21.60 -6.20 36.21
CA PRO A 14 -20.70 -6.97 37.10
C PRO A 14 -19.49 -7.48 36.27
N ALA A 15 -18.24 -7.22 36.70
CA ALA A 15 -17.39 -8.14 37.48
C ALA A 15 -17.07 -9.44 36.69
N GLU A 16 -15.93 -9.55 36.00
CA GLU A 16 -14.62 -10.03 36.48
C GLU A 16 -14.65 -11.44 37.12
N LYS A 17 -13.91 -12.35 36.47
CA LYS A 17 -13.46 -13.74 36.81
C LYS A 17 -13.54 -14.55 35.50
N ASP A 18 -12.56 -15.33 35.04
CA ASP A 18 -11.40 -15.98 35.67
C ASP A 18 -10.43 -16.39 34.53
N LYS A 19 -9.13 -16.25 34.77
CA LYS A 19 -8.03 -16.96 34.08
C LYS A 19 -7.46 -17.91 35.12
N PRO A 20 -7.20 -19.19 34.80
CA PRO A 20 -5.80 -19.65 34.73
C PRO A 20 -5.66 -20.75 33.63
N ALA A 21 -4.53 -21.33 33.24
CA ALA A 21 -3.18 -21.44 33.78
C ALA A 21 -2.21 -21.72 32.60
N GLU A 22 -0.96 -21.34 32.82
CA GLU A 22 0.24 -21.78 32.10
C GLU A 22 0.56 -23.22 32.53
N GLU A 23 0.86 -24.14 31.60
CA GLU A 23 1.56 -25.38 31.91
C GLU A 23 2.73 -25.57 30.94
N LYS A 24 3.93 -25.41 31.50
CA LYS A 24 5.22 -25.88 31.00
C LYS A 24 5.47 -27.27 31.59
N GLU A 25 5.89 -28.22 30.75
CA GLU A 25 6.92 -29.24 30.96
C GLU A 25 6.92 -30.14 29.70
N LYS A 26 8.02 -30.62 29.11
CA LYS A 26 9.26 -31.14 29.69
C LYS A 26 10.39 -31.18 28.63
N LYS A 27 11.62 -31.03 29.14
CA LYS A 27 12.94 -31.25 28.51
C LYS A 27 13.29 -32.76 28.42
N ALA A 28 13.99 -33.18 27.37
CA ALA A 28 15.13 -34.12 27.36
C ALA A 28 15.71 -34.12 25.92
N ALA A 29 16.92 -33.66 25.59
CA ALA A 29 18.31 -33.99 25.99
C ALA A 29 19.02 -34.95 24.99
N ALA A 30 20.31 -34.67 24.76
CA ALA A 30 21.36 -35.36 23.97
C ALA A 30 21.48 -34.93 22.48
N GLU A 31 22.33 -33.99 22.07
CA GLU A 31 23.81 -33.90 22.10
C GLU A 31 24.53 -34.77 21.04
N LYS A 32 25.06 -34.14 19.97
CA LYS A 32 26.50 -34.15 19.63
C LYS A 32 26.83 -33.21 18.45
N ALA A 33 27.87 -32.39 18.62
CA ALA A 33 28.45 -31.47 17.63
C ALA A 33 29.74 -32.10 16.99
N PRO A 34 30.63 -31.36 16.29
CA PRO A 34 30.72 -31.32 14.82
C PRO A 34 32.13 -31.70 14.26
N ALA A 35 32.28 -31.82 12.93
CA ALA A 35 33.60 -31.82 12.27
C ALA A 35 33.46 -31.26 10.83
N ALA A 36 34.00 -30.06 10.58
CA ALA A 36 35.23 -29.79 9.81
C ALA A 36 35.01 -29.77 8.28
N GLU A 37 34.86 -28.59 7.66
CA GLU A 37 35.93 -27.73 7.12
C GLU A 37 36.67 -28.30 5.89
N LYS A 38 36.54 -27.64 4.72
CA LYS A 38 37.63 -26.94 4.01
C LYS A 38 37.28 -26.64 2.53
N LYS A 39 37.21 -25.34 2.20
CA LYS A 39 37.65 -24.80 0.90
C LYS A 39 39.14 -24.48 1.00
N PRO A 40 39.87 -24.47 -0.12
CA PRO A 40 40.55 -23.22 -0.48
C PRO A 40 40.48 -22.87 -1.98
N LYS A 41 40.80 -21.60 -2.25
CA LYS A 41 40.86 -20.91 -3.54
C LYS A 41 42.24 -21.07 -4.22
N ALA A 42 42.23 -20.77 -5.54
CA ALA A 42 43.21 -19.96 -6.30
C ALA A 42 44.23 -20.65 -7.23
N GLY A 43 44.37 -20.08 -8.45
CA GLY A 43 45.44 -20.32 -9.43
C GLY A 43 44.88 -20.53 -10.85
N LYS A 44 44.60 -19.52 -11.69
CA LYS A 44 45.48 -18.63 -12.49
C LYS A 44 45.98 -19.24 -13.82
N ARG A 45 45.57 -18.58 -14.93
CA ARG A 45 46.15 -18.46 -16.30
C ARG A 45 45.46 -19.17 -17.50
N LEU A 46 45.18 -18.32 -18.51
CA LEU A 46 44.69 -18.49 -19.90
C LEU A 46 45.82 -18.99 -20.84
N PRO A 47 45.66 -19.05 -22.19
CA PRO A 47 44.61 -19.60 -23.06
C PRO A 47 45.18 -20.61 -24.10
N SER A 48 44.38 -21.50 -24.70
CA SER A 48 44.73 -22.15 -25.98
C SER A 48 43.63 -21.96 -27.01
N LYS A 49 44.07 -21.49 -28.18
CA LYS A 49 43.34 -21.26 -29.42
C LYS A 49 43.41 -22.52 -30.28
N GLU A 50 42.52 -22.59 -31.27
CA GLU A 50 42.43 -23.55 -32.39
C GLU A 50 41.60 -24.81 -32.08
N GLY A 51 40.59 -25.20 -32.84
CA GLY A 51 40.03 -24.70 -34.10
C GLY A 51 38.86 -25.62 -34.54
N GLY A 52 38.01 -25.12 -35.44
CA GLY A 52 36.93 -25.88 -36.09
C GLY A 52 35.56 -25.72 -35.43
N GLY A 53 34.48 -25.33 -36.10
CA GLY A 53 34.27 -25.02 -37.51
C GLY A 53 32.82 -24.53 -37.68
N ALA A 54 32.61 -23.77 -38.76
CA ALA A 54 31.35 -23.53 -39.48
C ALA A 54 30.04 -23.34 -38.68
N GLY A 55 29.51 -22.12 -38.70
CA GLY A 55 28.13 -21.86 -38.31
C GLY A 55 27.71 -20.43 -38.62
N ALA A 56 27.08 -20.25 -39.77
CA ALA A 56 26.51 -19.02 -40.26
C ALA A 56 25.57 -18.33 -39.25
N GLY A 57 25.46 -17.00 -39.36
CA GLY A 57 24.23 -16.32 -38.95
C GLY A 57 24.41 -15.09 -38.08
N SER A 58 24.50 -13.94 -38.75
CA SER A 58 23.60 -12.80 -38.54
C SER A 58 23.43 -12.21 -37.13
N GLY A 59 23.80 -10.94 -37.02
CA GLY A 59 22.94 -9.98 -36.35
C GLY A 59 23.43 -9.55 -34.97
N ASP A 60 24.02 -8.36 -34.97
CA ASP A 60 24.10 -7.42 -33.87
C ASP A 60 22.76 -7.37 -33.10
N LYS A 61 22.61 -8.21 -32.06
CA LYS A 61 21.53 -8.10 -31.08
C LYS A 61 22.13 -7.60 -29.78
N LYS A 62 22.55 -6.34 -29.84
CA LYS A 62 22.52 -5.38 -28.73
C LYS A 62 21.22 -5.63 -27.96
N LYS A 63 21.32 -6.37 -26.84
CA LYS A 63 20.22 -6.57 -25.89
C LYS A 63 19.84 -5.19 -25.37
N LYS A 64 18.98 -4.50 -26.11
CA LYS A 64 18.21 -3.35 -25.66
C LYS A 64 17.46 -3.87 -24.44
N LYS A 65 18.02 -3.61 -23.25
CA LYS A 65 17.30 -3.72 -21.99
C LYS A 65 16.04 -2.90 -22.24
N LYS A 66 14.91 -3.57 -22.50
CA LYS A 66 13.61 -2.92 -22.52
C LYS A 66 13.57 -2.19 -21.18
N ALA A 67 13.64 -0.86 -21.22
CA ALA A 67 13.37 -0.06 -20.05
C ALA A 67 12.07 -0.62 -19.50
N LYS A 68 12.10 -1.20 -18.29
CA LYS A 68 10.87 -1.60 -17.62
C LYS A 68 10.03 -0.33 -17.63
N LYS A 69 8.96 -0.33 -18.42
CA LYS A 69 7.97 0.75 -18.43
C LYS A 69 7.54 0.81 -16.97
N GLY A 70 8.06 1.80 -16.25
CA GLY A 70 7.90 1.87 -14.81
C GLY A 70 6.41 1.93 -14.58
N SER A 71 5.84 0.92 -13.92
CA SER A 71 4.49 1.04 -13.41
C SER A 71 4.54 2.25 -12.47
N GLU A 72 3.91 3.35 -12.86
CA GLU A 72 3.70 4.47 -11.97
C GLU A 72 2.91 3.92 -10.77
N THR A 73 3.57 3.88 -9.62
CA THR A 73 3.04 3.25 -8.42
C THR A 73 3.07 4.26 -7.29
N TYR A 74 2.06 4.20 -6.43
CA TYR A 74 1.91 5.13 -5.33
C TYR A 74 2.78 4.78 -4.11
N LYS A 75 3.70 3.81 -4.23
CA LYS A 75 4.47 3.24 -3.11
C LYS A 75 5.22 4.30 -2.30
N ILE A 76 5.88 5.24 -2.97
CA ILE A 76 6.65 6.31 -2.31
C ILE A 76 5.70 7.20 -1.49
N TYR A 77 4.53 7.55 -2.04
CA TYR A 77 3.56 8.41 -1.37
C TYR A 77 2.86 7.70 -0.21
N ILE A 78 2.51 6.42 -0.37
CA ILE A 78 1.95 5.60 0.71
C ILE A 78 2.93 5.56 1.89
N PHE A 79 4.23 5.40 1.63
CA PHE A 79 5.23 5.40 2.70
C PHE A 79 5.37 6.76 3.37
N LYS A 80 5.35 7.87 2.61
CA LYS A 80 5.37 9.23 3.17
C LYS A 80 4.18 9.48 4.10
N VAL A 81 2.97 9.11 3.67
CA VAL A 81 1.75 9.26 4.49
C VAL A 81 1.83 8.36 5.72
N LEU A 82 2.29 7.10 5.57
CA LEU A 82 2.45 6.19 6.71
C LEU A 82 3.38 6.75 7.77
N LYS A 83 4.51 7.33 7.38
CA LYS A 83 5.46 7.94 8.35
C LYS A 83 4.93 9.23 8.98
N GLN A 84 4.03 9.94 8.31
CA GLN A 84 3.35 11.10 8.90
C GLN A 84 2.36 10.70 10.01
N VAL A 85 1.68 9.55 9.87
CA VAL A 85 0.71 9.08 10.87
C VAL A 85 1.32 8.15 11.93
N HIS A 86 2.29 7.33 11.56
CA HIS A 86 2.98 6.36 12.42
C HIS A 86 4.48 6.26 12.07
N PRO A 87 5.33 7.09 12.70
CA PRO A 87 6.76 7.12 12.41
C PRO A 87 7.50 5.79 12.62
N ASP A 88 7.11 4.99 13.61
CA ASP A 88 7.83 3.78 14.01
C ASP A 88 7.31 2.49 13.35
N ILE A 89 6.18 2.57 12.64
CA ILE A 89 5.55 1.41 12.00
C ILE A 89 6.11 1.21 10.57
N GLY A 90 6.27 -0.05 10.18
CA GLY A 90 6.61 -0.46 8.81
C GLY A 90 5.44 -1.14 8.10
N ILE A 91 5.46 -1.18 6.76
CA ILE A 91 4.46 -1.88 5.94
C ILE A 91 5.12 -2.99 5.12
N SER A 92 4.50 -4.18 5.10
CA SER A 92 5.00 -5.31 4.32
C SER A 92 4.83 -5.09 2.82
N SER A 93 5.59 -5.80 1.98
CA SER A 93 5.50 -5.71 0.52
C SER A 93 4.11 -6.11 -0.01
N LYS A 94 3.48 -7.12 0.60
CA LYS A 94 2.12 -7.56 0.27
C LYS A 94 1.08 -6.49 0.62
N ALA A 95 1.15 -5.91 1.82
CA ALA A 95 0.26 -4.83 2.23
C ALA A 95 0.44 -3.58 1.36
N MET A 96 1.69 -3.25 0.99
CA MET A 96 1.99 -2.17 0.06
C MET A 96 1.34 -2.39 -1.32
N SER A 97 1.32 -3.63 -1.83
CA SER A 97 0.63 -3.95 -3.08
C SER A 97 -0.89 -3.77 -2.97
N ILE A 98 -1.50 -4.19 -1.86
CA ILE A 98 -2.94 -4.00 -1.60
C ILE A 98 -3.28 -2.51 -1.57
N MET A 99 -2.49 -1.70 -0.86
CA MET A 99 -2.69 -0.25 -0.78
C MET A 99 -2.57 0.43 -2.15
N ASN A 100 -1.61 0.01 -2.99
CA ASN A 100 -1.49 0.55 -4.35
C ASN A 100 -2.72 0.21 -5.20
N SER A 101 -3.24 -1.01 -5.11
CA SER A 101 -4.47 -1.39 -5.82
C SER A 101 -5.70 -0.65 -5.28
N PHE A 102 -5.78 -0.45 -3.96
CA PHE A 102 -6.86 0.32 -3.34
C PHE A 102 -6.93 1.76 -3.88
N ILE A 103 -5.79 2.44 -3.98
CA ILE A 103 -5.74 3.80 -4.54
C ILE A 103 -6.21 3.82 -5.99
N ASN A 104 -5.79 2.85 -6.81
CA ASN A 104 -6.24 2.76 -8.20
C ASN A 104 -7.75 2.51 -8.31
N ASP A 105 -8.31 1.62 -7.49
CA ASP A 105 -9.76 1.35 -7.48
C ASP A 105 -10.57 2.59 -7.11
N ILE A 106 -10.16 3.33 -6.07
CA ILE A 106 -10.83 4.57 -5.69
C ILE A 106 -10.65 5.66 -6.74
N PHE A 107 -9.45 5.81 -7.30
CA PHE A 107 -9.18 6.79 -8.35
C PHE A 107 -10.06 6.54 -9.58
N GLU A 108 -10.14 5.29 -10.03
CA GLU A 108 -10.94 4.92 -11.19
C GLU A 108 -12.44 5.15 -10.93
N LYS A 109 -12.94 4.75 -9.75
CA LYS A 109 -14.34 5.03 -9.35
C LYS A 109 -14.66 6.51 -9.35
N LEU A 110 -13.79 7.35 -8.78
CA LEU A 110 -13.99 8.80 -8.75
C LEU A 110 -13.91 9.43 -10.14
N ALA A 111 -12.93 9.03 -10.96
CA ALA A 111 -12.75 9.56 -12.31
C ALA A 111 -13.92 9.19 -13.24
N GLN A 112 -14.43 7.95 -13.15
CA GLN A 112 -15.59 7.52 -13.90
C GLN A 112 -16.84 8.33 -13.53
N GLU A 113 -17.08 8.54 -12.23
CA GLU A 113 -18.25 9.29 -11.78
C GLU A 113 -18.14 10.79 -12.12
N ALA A 114 -16.93 11.37 -12.04
CA ALA A 114 -16.69 12.76 -12.43
C ALA A 114 -16.88 12.97 -13.92
N SER A 115 -16.44 12.01 -14.74
CA SER A 115 -16.68 12.00 -16.18
C SER A 115 -18.17 11.94 -16.51
N ARG A 116 -18.95 11.09 -15.81
CA ARG A 116 -20.41 11.05 -15.96
C ARG A 116 -21.06 12.40 -15.62
N LEU A 117 -20.68 13.02 -14.51
CA LEU A 117 -21.20 14.34 -14.11
C LEU A 117 -20.88 15.43 -15.13
N ALA A 118 -19.65 15.48 -15.67
CA ALA A 118 -19.28 16.43 -16.70
C ALA A 118 -20.13 16.25 -17.97
N ARG A 119 -20.38 14.99 -18.37
CA ARG A 119 -21.24 14.64 -19.52
C ARG A 119 -22.70 15.03 -19.30
N TYR A 120 -23.25 14.81 -18.11
CA TYR A 120 -24.62 15.26 -17.78
C TYR A 120 -24.77 16.77 -17.87
N ASN A 121 -23.76 17.51 -17.42
CA ASN A 121 -23.72 18.96 -17.49
C ASN A 121 -23.33 19.50 -18.88
N LYS A 122 -23.09 18.60 -19.87
CA LYS A 122 -22.63 18.92 -21.23
C LYS A 122 -21.34 19.76 -21.27
N LYS A 123 -20.46 19.57 -20.28
CA LYS A 123 -19.16 20.26 -20.21
C LYS A 123 -18.04 19.32 -20.67
N PRO A 124 -17.10 19.80 -21.51
CA PRO A 124 -15.96 18.99 -21.94
C PRO A 124 -14.86 18.89 -20.87
N THR A 125 -14.89 19.75 -19.86
CA THR A 125 -13.85 19.88 -18.84
C THR A 125 -14.35 19.38 -17.48
N ILE A 126 -13.60 18.50 -16.84
CA ILE A 126 -13.82 18.09 -15.45
C ILE A 126 -13.16 19.14 -14.55
N THR A 127 -13.94 19.80 -13.70
CA THR A 127 -13.44 20.78 -12.73
C THR A 127 -13.41 20.20 -11.31
N SER A 128 -12.84 20.95 -10.36
CA SER A 128 -12.86 20.57 -8.94
C SER A 128 -14.27 20.36 -8.40
N ARG A 129 -15.29 21.00 -8.99
CA ARG A 129 -16.71 20.84 -8.63
C ARG A 129 -17.25 19.45 -8.98
N GLU A 130 -16.93 18.93 -10.16
CA GLU A 130 -17.31 17.57 -10.54
C GLU A 130 -16.62 16.55 -9.62
N ILE A 131 -15.31 16.72 -9.38
CA ILE A 131 -14.56 15.84 -8.45
C ILE A 131 -15.18 15.85 -7.04
N GLN A 132 -15.47 17.04 -6.49
CA GLN A 132 -16.07 17.18 -5.16
C GLN A 132 -17.44 16.49 -5.07
N THR A 133 -18.25 16.60 -6.12
CA THR A 133 -19.57 15.95 -6.18
C THR A 133 -19.42 14.44 -6.29
N SER A 134 -18.51 13.94 -7.14
CA SER A 134 -18.19 12.52 -7.26
C SER A 134 -17.73 11.90 -5.94
N VAL A 135 -16.91 12.62 -5.16
CA VAL A 135 -16.49 12.16 -3.83
C VAL A 135 -17.67 11.94 -2.90
N ARG A 136 -18.68 12.83 -2.94
CA ARG A 136 -19.91 12.68 -2.14
C ARG A 136 -20.81 11.54 -2.59
N LEU A 137 -20.75 11.16 -3.87
CA LEU A 137 -21.51 10.03 -4.42
C LEU A 137 -20.83 8.68 -4.14
N VAL A 138 -19.50 8.63 -4.21
CA VAL A 138 -18.73 7.39 -4.07
C VAL A 138 -18.46 7.03 -2.62
N LEU A 139 -18.20 8.02 -1.75
CA LEU A 139 -17.87 7.75 -0.34
C LEU A 139 -19.10 7.90 0.56
N PRO A 140 -19.27 7.02 1.56
CA PRO A 140 -20.40 7.09 2.48
C PRO A 140 -20.18 8.12 3.60
N GLY A 141 -21.27 8.77 4.01
CA GLY A 141 -21.40 9.45 5.31
C GLY A 141 -20.26 10.40 5.68
N GLU A 142 -19.59 10.10 6.80
CA GLU A 142 -18.52 10.93 7.37
C GLU A 142 -17.24 10.94 6.52
N LEU A 143 -16.95 9.84 5.81
CA LEU A 143 -15.77 9.77 4.93
C LEU A 143 -15.86 10.80 3.80
N ALA A 144 -17.05 11.00 3.22
CA ALA A 144 -17.27 12.03 2.22
C ALA A 144 -17.02 13.43 2.77
N LYS A 145 -17.44 13.71 4.02
CA LYS A 145 -17.24 15.01 4.65
C LYS A 145 -15.76 15.33 4.83
N HIS A 146 -14.98 14.38 5.35
CA HIS A 146 -13.54 14.55 5.54
C HIS A 146 -12.80 14.66 4.20
N ALA A 147 -13.12 13.79 3.24
CA ALA A 147 -12.48 13.83 1.91
C ALA A 147 -12.74 15.17 1.19
N VAL A 148 -13.96 15.71 1.27
CA VAL A 148 -14.29 17.02 0.71
C VAL A 148 -13.54 18.15 1.42
N SER A 149 -13.48 18.11 2.76
CA SER A 149 -12.73 19.09 3.55
C SER A 149 -11.24 19.12 3.17
N GLU A 150 -10.59 17.95 3.11
CA GLU A 150 -9.18 17.86 2.72
C GLU A 150 -8.95 18.30 1.27
N GLY A 151 -9.86 17.94 0.36
CA GLY A 151 -9.81 18.39 -1.04
C GLY A 151 -9.91 19.91 -1.18
N THR A 152 -10.83 20.55 -0.46
CA THR A 152 -10.98 22.01 -0.48
C THR A 152 -9.73 22.70 0.07
N LYS A 153 -9.18 22.23 1.19
CA LYS A 153 -7.92 22.77 1.75
C LYS A 153 -6.77 22.71 0.74
N ALA A 154 -6.62 21.58 0.06
CA ALA A 154 -5.57 21.40 -0.95
C ALA A 154 -5.73 22.38 -2.12
N VAL A 155 -6.95 22.57 -2.63
CA VAL A 155 -7.23 23.53 -3.72
C VAL A 155 -6.94 24.96 -3.27
N THR A 156 -7.39 25.36 -2.08
CA THR A 156 -7.13 26.71 -1.55
C THR A 156 -5.64 26.98 -1.36
N LYS A 157 -4.88 26.00 -0.87
CA LYS A 157 -3.42 26.12 -0.74
C LYS A 157 -2.75 26.28 -2.09
N PHE A 158 -3.18 25.50 -3.08
CA PHE A 158 -2.63 25.57 -4.44
C PHE A 158 -2.91 26.92 -5.11
N THR A 159 -4.10 27.49 -4.94
CA THR A 159 -4.42 28.80 -5.53
C THR A 159 -3.76 29.98 -4.82
N SER A 160 -3.27 29.78 -3.60
CA SER A 160 -2.59 30.81 -2.79
C SER A 160 -1.06 30.72 -2.88
N SER A 161 -0.53 29.73 -3.60
CA SER A 161 0.91 29.53 -3.86
C SER A 161 1.29 30.17 -5.19
#